data_AF-A0A975R8A7-F1
#
_entry.id   AF-A0A975R8A7-F1
#
_cell.length_a   1.000
_cell.length_b   1.000
_cell.length_c   1.000
_cell.angle_alpha   90.00
_cell.angle_beta   90.00
_cell.angle_gamma   90.00
#
_symmetry.space_group_name_H-M   'P 1'
#
loop_
_entity.id
_entity.type
_entity.pdbx_description
1 polymer ?
#
loop_
_entity_poly.entity_id
_entity_poly.type
_entity_poly.pdbx_seq_one_letter_code
_entity_poly.pdbx_strand_id
1 'polypeptide(L)'
;MAKGIHSEPVKTEFLAHANEEMLHADRLAKRIVELGGEPNYSPDGLSERSHAEYIEGDTLKSMIKEDLIAERIAIESYREMIAYLAEHDSTTQIMLKEILASEEEHAEDLASLIDDL
;
A
#
# COMPACT_ATOMS: atom_id res chain seq x y z
N MET A 1 -14.94 10.44 -5.80
CA MET A 1 -15.22 11.21 -4.56
C MET A 1 -16.26 10.48 -3.72
N ALA A 2 -15.90 10.01 -2.52
CA ALA A 2 -16.80 9.33 -1.60
C ALA A 2 -17.98 10.23 -1.18
N LYS A 3 -19.20 9.86 -1.57
CA LYS A 3 -20.46 10.54 -1.25
C LYS A 3 -21.50 9.52 -0.79
N GLY A 4 -22.26 9.82 0.27
CA GLY A 4 -23.30 8.94 0.82
C GLY A 4 -23.27 8.84 2.34
N ILE A 5 -24.26 8.15 2.95
CA ILE A 5 -24.38 8.02 4.41
C ILE A 5 -23.20 7.27 5.05
N HIS A 6 -22.58 6.34 4.32
CA HIS A 6 -21.38 5.59 4.73
C HIS A 6 -20.07 6.27 4.31
N SER A 7 -20.12 7.50 3.77
CA SER A 7 -18.91 8.13 3.23
C SER A 7 -17.92 8.60 4.29
N GLU A 8 -18.35 8.85 5.51
CA GLU A 8 -17.47 9.40 6.55
C GLU A 8 -16.51 8.37 7.17
N PRO A 9 -16.98 7.15 7.54
CA PRO A 9 -16.08 6.07 7.95
C PRO A 9 -15.05 5.73 6.86
N VAL A 10 -15.49 5.59 5.61
CA VAL A 10 -14.59 5.25 4.50
C VAL A 10 -13.54 6.32 4.23
N LYS A 11 -13.91 7.61 4.29
CA LYS A 11 -12.91 8.69 4.17
C LYS A 11 -11.90 8.67 5.31
N THR A 12 -12.35 8.35 6.52
CA THR A 12 -11.47 8.27 7.70
C THR A 12 -10.46 7.16 7.49
N GLU A 13 -10.92 5.99 7.03
CA GLU A 13 -10.05 4.85 6.73
C GLU A 13 -9.05 5.16 5.61
N PHE A 14 -9.53 5.69 4.48
CA PHE A 14 -8.66 6.04 3.36
C PHE A 14 -7.60 7.07 3.75
N LEU A 15 -7.93 8.00 4.65
CA LEU A 15 -6.95 8.96 5.14
C LEU A 15 -5.94 8.30 6.09
N ALA A 16 -6.35 7.33 6.91
CA ALA A 16 -5.45 6.57 7.77
C ALA A 16 -4.42 5.81 6.90
N HIS A 17 -4.91 4.97 5.99
CA HIS A 17 -4.07 4.20 5.07
C HIS A 17 -3.15 5.11 4.26
N ALA A 18 -3.64 6.21 3.69
CA ALA A 18 -2.80 7.13 2.92
C ALA A 18 -1.63 7.73 3.73
N ASN A 19 -1.81 7.95 5.04
CA ASN A 19 -0.72 8.41 5.91
C ASN A 19 0.27 7.28 6.22
N GLU A 20 -0.21 6.04 6.39
CA GLU A 20 0.61 4.86 6.61
C GLU A 20 1.42 4.50 5.37
N GLU A 21 0.82 4.56 4.18
CA GLU A 21 1.50 4.39 2.89
C GLU A 21 2.61 5.43 2.69
N MET A 22 2.36 6.67 3.08
CA MET A 22 3.40 7.71 3.04
C MET A 22 4.55 7.39 4.01
N LEU A 23 4.25 6.85 5.18
CA LEU A 23 5.26 6.38 6.13
C LEU A 23 6.05 5.18 5.58
N HIS A 24 5.38 4.24 4.89
CA HIS A 24 6.03 3.11 4.21
C HIS A 24 7.03 3.62 3.16
N ALA A 25 6.59 4.55 2.31
CA ALA A 25 7.43 5.16 1.28
C ALA A 25 8.67 5.87 1.88
N ASP A 26 8.51 6.62 2.97
CA ASP A 26 9.62 7.28 3.67
C ASP A 26 10.62 6.28 4.24
N ARG A 27 10.14 5.19 4.85
CA ARG A 27 11.00 4.12 5.40
C ARG A 27 11.79 3.43 4.28
N LEU A 28 11.12 3.09 3.18
CA LEU A 28 11.74 2.45 2.02
C LEU A 28 12.81 3.36 1.39
N ALA A 29 12.49 4.63 1.17
CA ALA A 29 13.42 5.59 0.61
C ALA A 29 14.65 5.81 1.50
N LYS A 30 14.44 5.94 2.81
CA LYS A 30 15.56 5.99 3.77
C LYS A 30 16.42 4.74 3.67
N ARG A 31 15.82 3.55 3.58
CA ARG A 31 16.55 2.30 3.47
C ARG A 31 17.37 2.21 2.18
N ILE A 32 16.84 2.69 1.06
CA ILE A 32 17.57 2.79 -0.21
C ILE A 32 18.83 3.66 -0.05
N VAL A 33 18.71 4.82 0.62
CA VAL A 33 19.86 5.71 0.88
C VAL A 33 20.90 5.03 1.80
N GLU A 34 20.47 4.32 2.84
CA GLU A 34 21.38 3.56 3.72
C GLU A 34 22.19 2.49 2.98
N LEU A 35 21.62 1.93 1.91
CA LEU A 35 22.28 0.96 1.02
C LEU A 35 23.12 1.63 -0.09
N GLY A 36 23.20 2.97 -0.10
CA GLY A 36 23.98 3.75 -1.07
C GLY A 36 23.26 3.99 -2.41
N GLY A 37 21.95 3.73 -2.48
CA GLY A 37 21.12 4.02 -3.65
C GLY A 37 20.48 5.42 -3.59
N GLU A 38 19.79 5.77 -4.68
CA GLU A 38 19.04 7.02 -4.81
C GLU A 38 17.55 6.71 -5.03
N PRO A 39 16.65 7.06 -4.09
CA PRO A 39 15.21 6.89 -4.26
C PRO A 39 14.68 7.77 -5.41
N ASN A 40 13.82 7.20 -6.25
CA ASN A 40 13.20 7.94 -7.35
C ASN A 40 11.79 8.43 -6.98
N TYR A 41 11.69 9.69 -6.58
CA TYR A 41 10.42 10.38 -6.28
C TYR A 41 9.74 11.02 -7.49
N SER A 42 10.31 10.87 -8.70
CA SER A 42 9.72 11.48 -9.87
C SER A 42 8.33 10.88 -10.15
N PRO A 43 7.28 11.71 -10.28
CA PRO A 43 5.99 11.22 -10.75
C PRO A 43 6.09 10.66 -12.17
N ASP A 44 7.05 11.16 -12.96
CA ASP A 44 7.29 10.67 -14.31
C ASP A 44 7.74 9.19 -14.28
N GLY A 45 7.00 8.36 -15.01
CA GLY A 45 7.22 6.91 -15.08
C GLY A 45 6.88 6.16 -13.79
N LEU A 46 6.23 6.78 -12.80
CA LEU A 46 5.83 6.09 -11.57
C LEU A 46 4.87 4.94 -11.86
N SER A 47 3.88 5.16 -12.73
CA SER A 47 2.93 4.12 -13.15
C SER A 47 3.61 2.93 -13.84
N GLU A 48 4.69 3.16 -14.58
CA GLU A 48 5.46 2.09 -15.24
C GLU A 48 6.27 1.25 -14.26
N ARG A 49 6.59 1.80 -13.08
CA ARG A 49 7.33 1.12 -12.01
C ARG A 49 6.42 0.54 -10.93
N SER A 50 5.14 0.92 -10.90
CA SER A 50 4.16 0.43 -9.94
C SER A 50 3.75 -0.99 -10.30
N HIS A 51 3.55 -1.84 -9.29
CA HIS A 51 2.95 -3.16 -9.47
C HIS A 51 1.42 -3.08 -9.57
N ALA A 52 0.82 -2.05 -8.96
CA ALA A 52 -0.62 -1.82 -9.00
C ALA A 52 -0.97 -0.74 -10.05
N GLU A 53 -2.09 -0.95 -10.74
CA GLU A 53 -2.65 0.04 -11.65
C GLU A 53 -3.32 1.19 -10.88
N TYR A 54 -3.33 2.39 -11.46
CA TYR A 54 -4.13 3.50 -10.96
C TYR A 54 -5.52 3.44 -11.56
N ILE A 55 -6.51 3.00 -10.78
CA ILE A 55 -7.91 2.89 -11.22
C ILE A 55 -8.78 3.73 -10.28
N GLU A 56 -9.47 4.72 -10.83
CA GLU A 56 -10.43 5.52 -10.07
C GLU A 56 -11.77 4.78 -9.89
N GLY A 57 -12.33 4.82 -8.69
CA GLY A 57 -13.67 4.32 -8.41
C GLY A 57 -14.77 5.38 -8.60
N ASP A 58 -15.80 5.05 -9.38
CA ASP A 58 -16.98 5.91 -9.62
C ASP A 58 -17.98 5.93 -8.44
N THR A 59 -17.96 4.89 -7.61
CA THR A 59 -18.85 4.70 -6.45
C THR A 59 -18.04 4.37 -5.21
N LEU A 60 -18.62 4.54 -4.01
CA LEU A 60 -17.94 4.19 -2.77
C LEU A 60 -17.50 2.72 -2.75
N LYS A 61 -18.39 1.81 -3.18
CA LYS A 61 -18.10 0.38 -3.27
C LYS A 61 -17.00 0.06 -4.28
N SER A 62 -16.97 0.73 -5.43
CA SER A 62 -15.89 0.53 -6.39
C SER A 62 -14.57 1.12 -5.90
N MET A 63 -14.56 2.27 -5.21
CA MET A 63 -13.34 2.83 -4.62
C MET A 63 -12.70 1.84 -3.65
N ILE A 64 -13.45 1.34 -2.67
CA ILE A 64 -12.92 0.37 -1.68
C ILE A 64 -12.45 -0.92 -2.36
N LYS A 65 -13.15 -1.35 -3.42
CA LYS A 65 -12.77 -2.54 -4.17
C LYS A 65 -11.44 -2.36 -4.91
N GLU A 66 -11.22 -1.21 -5.55
CA GLU A 66 -9.96 -0.93 -6.23
C GLU A 66 -8.81 -0.80 -5.21
N ASP A 67 -9.03 -0.14 -4.07
CA ASP A 67 -8.04 -0.07 -2.99
C ASP A 67 -7.71 -1.47 -2.45
N LEU A 68 -8.71 -2.32 -2.20
CA LEU A 68 -8.49 -3.71 -1.76
C LEU A 68 -7.70 -4.55 -2.79
N ILE A 69 -7.90 -4.29 -4.08
CA ILE A 69 -7.10 -4.94 -5.14
C ILE A 69 -5.65 -4.46 -5.06
N ALA A 70 -5.43 -3.15 -4.87
CA ALA A 70 -4.09 -2.58 -4.70
C ALA A 70 -3.38 -3.18 -3.47
N GLU A 71 -4.04 -3.28 -2.31
CA GLU A 71 -3.42 -3.88 -1.11
C GLU A 71 -3.04 -5.34 -1.34
N ARG A 72 -3.88 -6.13 -2.02
CA ARG A 72 -3.55 -7.52 -2.34
C ARG A 72 -2.35 -7.65 -3.27
N ILE A 73 -2.19 -6.72 -4.22
CA ILE A 73 -1.01 -6.66 -5.09
C ILE A 73 0.23 -6.26 -4.26
N ALA A 74 0.11 -5.29 -3.35
CA ALA A 74 1.18 -4.89 -2.45
C ALA A 74 1.64 -6.04 -1.54
N ILE A 75 0.71 -6.77 -0.93
CA ILE A 75 0.97 -7.97 -0.11
C ILE A 75 1.81 -9.00 -0.87
N GLU A 76 1.40 -9.38 -2.09
CA GLU A 76 2.15 -10.35 -2.87
C GLU A 76 3.53 -9.81 -3.27
N SER A 77 3.61 -8.52 -3.62
CA SER A 77 4.87 -7.86 -3.95
C SER A 77 5.86 -7.88 -2.77
N TYR A 78 5.40 -7.55 -1.57
CA TYR A 78 6.25 -7.60 -0.38
C TYR A 78 6.64 -9.03 -0.01
N ARG A 79 5.75 -10.01 -0.15
CA ARG A 79 6.08 -11.43 0.06
C ARG A 79 7.19 -11.91 -0.88
N GLU A 80 7.12 -11.54 -2.15
CA GLU A 80 8.16 -11.84 -3.14
C GLU A 80 9.49 -11.18 -2.78
N MET A 81 9.49 -9.89 -2.40
CA MET A 81 10.69 -9.16 -1.99
C MET A 81 11.32 -9.75 -0.72
N ILE A 82 10.50 -10.11 0.28
CA ILE A 82 10.94 -10.75 1.53
C ILE A 82 11.61 -12.09 1.25
N ALA A 83 11.05 -12.89 0.34
CA ALA A 83 11.62 -14.17 -0.08
C ALA A 83 12.95 -13.97 -0.81
N TYR A 84 13.00 -13.02 -1.74
CA TYR A 84 14.22 -12.67 -2.46
C TYR A 84 15.34 -12.22 -1.53
N LEU A 85 15.04 -11.41 -0.50
CA LEU A 85 16.05 -10.86 0.42
C LEU A 85 16.47 -11.79 1.56
N ALA A 86 15.89 -13.00 1.66
CA ALA A 86 16.03 -13.86 2.83
C ALA A 86 17.48 -14.21 3.21
N GLU A 87 18.38 -14.31 2.23
CA GLU A 87 19.80 -14.60 2.44
C GLU A 87 20.72 -13.40 2.14
N HIS A 88 20.14 -12.24 1.84
CA HIS A 88 20.89 -11.09 1.31
C HIS A 88 20.88 -9.88 2.24
N ASP A 89 19.74 -9.59 2.87
CA ASP A 89 19.61 -8.43 3.74
C ASP A 89 18.52 -8.65 4.80
N SER A 90 18.95 -9.12 5.97
CA SER A 90 18.04 -9.36 7.10
C SER A 90 17.39 -8.08 7.62
N THR A 91 18.06 -6.93 7.53
CA THR A 91 17.53 -5.66 8.05
C THR A 91 16.40 -5.15 7.14
N THR A 92 16.61 -5.16 5.82
CA THR A 92 15.53 -4.83 4.88
C THR A 92 14.39 -5.83 5.01
N GLN A 93 14.68 -7.13 5.16
CA GLN A 93 13.63 -8.14 5.33
C GLN A 93 12.72 -7.86 6.54
N ILE A 94 13.29 -7.49 7.70
CA ILE A 94 12.50 -7.16 8.90
C ILE A 94 11.59 -5.97 8.62
N MET A 95 12.11 -4.91 7.99
CA MET A 95 11.33 -3.73 7.64
C MET A 95 10.18 -4.07 6.68
N LEU A 96 10.43 -4.88 5.64
CA LEU A 96 9.39 -5.29 4.69
C LEU A 96 8.32 -6.17 5.36
N LYS A 97 8.69 -7.01 6.34
CA LYS A 97 7.71 -7.79 7.12
C LYS A 97 6.79 -6.91 7.96
N GLU A 98 7.31 -5.82 8.51
CA GLU A 98 6.50 -4.85 9.25
C GLU A 98 5.53 -4.11 8.32
N ILE A 99 5.98 -3.72 7.12
CA ILE A 99 5.10 -3.10 6.12
C ILE A 99 4.04 -4.12 5.66
N LEU A 100 4.43 -5.35 5.33
CA LEU A 100 3.51 -6.43 4.95
C LEU A 100 2.41 -6.64 6.00
N ALA A 101 2.73 -6.58 7.30
CA ALA A 101 1.74 -6.72 8.35
C ALA A 101 0.70 -5.57 8.33
N SER A 102 1.13 -4.35 8.03
CA SER A 102 0.23 -3.20 7.83
C SER A 102 -0.67 -3.41 6.62
N GLU A 103 -0.12 -3.86 5.48
CA GLU A 103 -0.94 -4.09 4.27
C GLU A 103 -1.97 -5.21 4.47
N GLU A 104 -1.63 -6.24 5.25
CA GLU A 104 -2.56 -7.31 5.62
C GLU A 104 -3.71 -6.78 6.51
N GLU A 105 -3.43 -5.83 7.40
CA GLU A 105 -4.44 -5.12 8.20
C GLU A 105 -5.32 -4.23 7.31
N HIS A 106 -4.71 -3.40 6.44
CA HIS A 106 -5.42 -2.55 5.48
C HIS A 106 -6.39 -3.36 4.61
N ALA A 107 -5.95 -4.52 4.11
CA ALA A 107 -6.78 -5.39 3.27
C ALA A 107 -7.98 -5.97 4.04
N GLU A 108 -7.84 -6.29 5.33
CA GLU A 108 -8.92 -6.77 6.19
C GLU A 108 -9.93 -5.65 6.51
N ASP A 109 -9.44 -4.44 6.78
CA ASP A 109 -10.29 -3.27 7.03
C ASP A 109 -11.13 -2.92 5.81
N LEU A 110 -10.51 -2.88 4.62
CA LEU A 110 -11.23 -2.64 3.36
C LEU A 110 -12.22 -3.75 3.03
N ALA A 111 -11.88 -5.01 3.30
CA ALA A 111 -12.81 -6.13 3.12
C ALA A 111 -14.03 -6.00 4.03
N SER A 112 -13.81 -5.63 5.31
CA SER A 112 -14.88 -5.41 6.29
C SER A 112 -15.79 -4.25 5.86
N LEU A 113 -15.21 -3.15 5.36
CA LEU A 113 -15.98 -2.01 4.84
C LEU A 113 -16.84 -2.38 3.63
N ILE A 114 -16.42 -3.34 2.79
CA ILE A 114 -17.24 -3.83 1.67
C ILE A 114 -18.45 -4.61 2.16
N ASP A 115 -18.28 -5.43 3.21
CA ASP A 115 -19.35 -6.27 3.76
C ASP A 115 -20.41 -5.44 4.51
N ASP A 116 -20.02 -4.29 5.07
CA ASP A 116 -20.89 -3.34 5.75
C ASP A 116 -21.65 -2.36 4.81
N LEU A 117 -21.40 -2.43 3.49
CA LEU A 117 -22.01 -1.59 2.43
C LEU A 117 -23.17 -2.27 1.67
#